data_AF-A0A952EHC9-F1
#
_entry.id   AF-A0A952EHC9-F1
#
_cell.length_a   1.000
_cell.length_b   1.000
_cell.length_c   1.000
_cell.angle_alpha   90.00
_cell.angle_beta   90.00
_cell.angle_gamma   90.00
#
_symmetry.space_group_name_H-M   'P 1'
#
loop_
_entity.id
_entity.type
_entity.pdbx_description
1 polymer ?
#
loop_
_entity_poly.entity_id
_entity_poly.type
_entity_poly.pdbx_seq_one_letter_code
_entity_poly.pdbx_strand_id
1 'polypeptide(L)'
;MIGQCFRRRHLSAAALALFAATASGSEAASATNPAGSAGPTAAPQAGRATKDAGAPAPRGQAERAMAESDRLFLEMADGACNAVDFPSFFKAFSGSWAVRTKYTAATVTHGMNGKSRAAPRREYLDRNDFPIEPMDSEFVTAASAAAFETKPDVSWRDLSYVQLEFNTANDNRRRVDWLPGIFEKHQTPPPPGLEEGLGELVRATGGGGTLLFFPTATCWELVEDVRTPMPQP
;
A
#
# COMPACT_ATOMS: atom_id res chain seq x y z
N MET A 1 15.87 28.30 -45.36
CA MET A 1 14.50 28.66 -45.78
C MET A 1 13.55 28.19 -44.71
N ILE A 2 12.91 29.13 -44.03
CA ILE A 2 12.03 28.95 -42.88
C ILE A 2 10.62 28.71 -43.42
N GLY A 3 9.98 27.61 -43.01
CA GLY A 3 8.60 27.29 -43.38
C GLY A 3 7.79 26.94 -42.14
N GLN A 4 7.24 27.95 -41.48
CA GLN A 4 6.23 27.79 -40.44
C GLN A 4 4.88 27.44 -41.07
N CYS A 5 4.24 26.37 -40.61
CA CYS A 5 2.84 26.07 -40.89
C CYS A 5 2.09 25.93 -39.55
N PHE A 6 1.56 27.06 -39.06
CA PHE A 6 0.57 27.10 -37.99
C PHE A 6 -0.79 26.67 -38.56
N ARG A 7 -1.41 25.63 -37.99
CA ARG A 7 -2.86 25.38 -38.14
C ARG A 7 -3.52 25.39 -36.77
N ARG A 8 -4.17 26.53 -36.47
CA ARG A 8 -5.25 26.64 -35.49
C ARG A 8 -6.46 25.85 -35.99
N ARG A 9 -7.07 25.02 -35.14
CA ARG A 9 -8.49 24.64 -35.29
C ARG A 9 -9.18 24.64 -33.92
N HIS A 10 -10.02 25.65 -33.79
CA HIS A 10 -11.34 25.73 -33.17
C HIS A 10 -11.76 24.72 -32.08
N LEU A 11 -12.07 25.33 -30.93
CA LEU A 11 -13.04 24.95 -29.92
C LEU A 11 -14.34 24.36 -30.49
N SER A 12 -14.82 23.28 -29.87
CA SER A 12 -16.24 22.93 -29.82
C SER A 12 -16.65 22.70 -28.37
N ALA A 13 -17.72 23.40 -28.00
CA ALA A 13 -18.41 23.36 -26.73
C ALA A 13 -19.54 22.32 -26.74
N ALA A 14 -20.12 22.09 -25.55
CA ALA A 14 -21.32 21.31 -25.20
C ALA A 14 -21.14 19.78 -25.13
N ALA A 15 -21.77 19.05 -24.21
CA ALA A 15 -22.98 19.31 -23.45
C ALA A 15 -22.91 18.73 -22.03
N LEU A 16 -23.43 19.49 -21.07
CA LEU A 16 -23.80 19.02 -19.74
C LEU A 16 -25.07 18.17 -19.87
N ALA A 17 -25.06 16.95 -19.34
CA ALA A 17 -26.28 16.19 -19.06
C ALA A 17 -26.39 16.00 -17.54
N LEU A 18 -27.36 16.70 -16.93
CA LEU A 18 -27.86 16.39 -15.60
C LEU A 18 -28.67 15.10 -15.66
N PHE A 19 -28.30 14.10 -14.87
CA PHE A 19 -29.24 13.07 -14.43
C PHE A 19 -29.39 13.16 -12.92
N ALA A 20 -30.55 13.65 -12.50
CA ALA A 20 -31.06 13.48 -11.15
C ALA A 20 -31.58 12.05 -11.01
N ALA A 21 -31.09 11.31 -10.03
CA ALA A 21 -31.69 10.07 -9.57
C ALA A 21 -32.09 10.24 -8.10
N THR A 22 -33.39 10.31 -7.86
CA THR A 22 -34.05 10.25 -6.56
C THR A 22 -34.57 8.85 -6.31
N ALA A 23 -34.20 8.23 -5.18
CA ALA A 23 -35.00 7.28 -4.39
C ALA A 23 -34.13 6.90 -3.16
N SER A 24 -34.44 7.30 -1.92
CA SER A 24 -35.61 6.98 -1.08
C SER A 24 -35.80 5.48 -0.89
N GLY A 25 -35.52 4.99 0.33
CA GLY A 25 -35.85 3.62 0.74
C GLY A 25 -35.17 3.18 2.03
N SER A 26 -35.76 3.57 3.17
CA SER A 26 -35.66 3.01 4.53
C SER A 26 -35.79 1.47 4.54
N GLU A 27 -35.52 0.66 5.57
CA GLU A 27 -35.79 0.70 7.01
C GLU A 27 -35.16 -0.61 7.57
N ALA A 28 -34.35 -0.57 8.63
CA ALA A 28 -34.67 -0.95 10.02
C ALA A 28 -35.15 -2.40 10.30
N ALA A 29 -34.36 -3.13 11.10
CA ALA A 29 -34.74 -4.01 12.23
C ALA A 29 -33.48 -4.80 12.66
N SER A 30 -32.76 -4.45 13.73
CA SER A 30 -33.09 -4.66 15.15
C SER A 30 -33.75 -6.01 15.47
N ALA A 31 -32.96 -6.94 16.00
CA ALA A 31 -33.44 -7.93 16.97
C ALA A 31 -32.34 -8.19 18.00
N THR A 32 -32.70 -7.93 19.24
CA THR A 32 -31.88 -7.96 20.46
C THR A 32 -32.14 -9.25 21.23
N ASN A 33 -31.11 -9.73 21.94
CA ASN A 33 -31.16 -10.45 23.23
C ASN A 33 -31.65 -11.91 23.30
N PRO A 34 -31.38 -12.65 24.42
CA PRO A 34 -30.36 -12.47 25.46
C PRO A 34 -29.59 -13.76 25.85
N ALA A 35 -28.67 -13.55 26.80
CA ALA A 35 -27.87 -14.47 27.60
C ALA A 35 -28.54 -15.74 28.16
N GLY A 36 -27.70 -16.76 28.38
CA GLY A 36 -27.90 -17.86 29.31
C GLY A 36 -26.63 -18.13 30.14
N SER A 37 -26.68 -17.77 31.42
CA SER A 37 -25.87 -18.30 32.54
C SER A 37 -26.24 -19.79 32.76
N ALA A 38 -25.57 -20.68 33.51
CA ALA A 38 -24.52 -20.67 34.53
C ALA A 38 -23.96 -22.12 34.57
N GLY A 39 -22.71 -22.35 34.94
CA GLY A 39 -22.43 -22.87 36.29
C GLY A 39 -21.41 -24.04 36.27
N PRO A 40 -20.76 -24.32 37.41
CA PRO A 40 -19.33 -24.67 37.51
C PRO A 40 -19.09 -26.17 37.72
N THR A 41 -17.83 -26.64 37.71
CA THR A 41 -17.28 -27.63 38.69
C THR A 41 -15.76 -27.81 38.55
N ALA A 42 -15.08 -27.49 39.66
CA ALA A 42 -13.90 -28.09 40.31
C ALA A 42 -12.59 -28.42 39.57
N ALA A 43 -11.52 -27.83 40.12
CA ALA A 43 -10.15 -28.35 40.14
C ALA A 43 -10.01 -29.60 41.06
N PRO A 44 -8.89 -30.34 40.99
CA PRO A 44 -7.86 -30.06 41.99
C PRO A 44 -6.40 -30.09 41.48
N GLN A 45 -5.57 -29.50 42.33
CA GLN A 45 -4.14 -29.21 42.27
C GLN A 45 -3.24 -30.46 42.18
N ALA A 46 -2.03 -30.31 41.64
CA ALA A 46 -0.78 -30.37 42.42
C ALA A 46 0.49 -30.31 41.55
N GLY A 47 1.33 -29.31 41.84
CA GLY A 47 2.79 -29.42 41.94
C GLY A 47 3.63 -29.57 40.67
N ARG A 48 4.49 -28.59 40.37
CA ARG A 48 5.92 -28.62 40.75
C ARG A 48 6.70 -27.41 40.23
N ALA A 49 7.64 -26.99 41.08
CA ALA A 49 8.97 -26.47 40.77
C ALA A 49 9.10 -25.13 40.03
N THR A 50 9.41 -24.13 40.84
CA THR A 50 10.29 -22.99 40.52
C THR A 50 11.49 -23.40 39.66
N LYS A 51 11.61 -22.76 38.51
CA LYS A 51 12.91 -22.48 37.90
C LYS A 51 12.84 -21.12 37.22
N ASP A 52 13.41 -20.14 37.90
CA ASP A 52 13.82 -18.89 37.31
C ASP A 52 14.63 -19.17 36.04
N ALA A 53 14.01 -18.90 34.91
CA ALA A 53 14.67 -18.52 33.69
C ALA A 53 13.85 -17.34 33.20
N GLY A 54 14.36 -16.13 33.44
CA GLY A 54 13.88 -14.92 32.80
C GLY A 54 14.01 -15.12 31.30
N ALA A 55 12.96 -15.66 30.68
CA ALA A 55 12.75 -15.56 29.26
C ALA A 55 12.66 -14.06 28.98
N PRO A 56 13.41 -13.52 28.00
CA PRO A 56 13.17 -12.16 27.57
C PRO A 56 11.70 -12.12 27.14
N ALA A 57 10.91 -11.31 27.86
CA ALA A 57 9.57 -10.97 27.43
C ALA A 57 9.63 -10.64 25.93
N PRO A 58 8.65 -11.07 25.12
CA PRO A 58 8.54 -10.55 23.76
C PRO A 58 8.58 -9.04 23.91
N ARG A 59 9.56 -8.39 23.24
CA ARG A 59 9.72 -6.94 23.31
C ARG A 59 8.36 -6.34 22.98
N GLY A 60 7.68 -5.92 24.04
CA GLY A 60 6.43 -5.20 23.92
C GLY A 60 6.72 -4.05 22.98
N GLN A 61 5.80 -3.83 22.07
CA GLN A 61 5.63 -2.64 21.26
C GLN A 61 5.40 -1.42 22.19
N ALA A 62 6.28 -1.19 23.16
CA ALA A 62 6.47 0.13 23.73
C ALA A 62 6.79 1.00 22.53
N GLU A 63 5.92 1.99 22.28
CA GLU A 63 6.02 3.01 21.25
C GLU A 63 7.44 3.09 20.72
N ARG A 64 7.68 2.51 19.53
CA ARG A 64 8.95 2.76 18.85
C ARG A 64 9.04 4.27 18.77
N ALA A 65 10.01 4.86 19.47
CA ALA A 65 10.25 6.29 19.41
C ALA A 65 10.31 6.63 17.92
N MET A 66 9.42 7.52 17.49
CA MET A 66 9.26 7.87 16.08
C MET A 66 10.63 8.27 15.53
N ALA A 67 11.09 7.54 14.50
CA ALA A 67 12.37 7.84 13.89
C ALA A 67 12.29 9.22 13.21
N GLU A 68 13.41 9.91 13.10
CA GLU A 68 13.46 11.19 12.38
C GLU A 68 13.00 11.04 10.92
N SER A 69 13.30 9.89 10.30
CA SER A 69 12.80 9.55 8.96
C SER A 69 11.27 9.49 8.90
N ASP A 70 10.61 8.90 9.91
CA ASP A 70 9.15 8.84 9.98
C ASP A 70 8.54 10.24 10.08
N ARG A 71 9.19 11.16 10.81
CA ARG A 71 8.75 12.56 10.89
C ARG A 71 8.82 13.25 9.52
N LEU A 72 9.93 13.12 8.81
CA LEU A 72 10.10 13.68 7.47
C LEU A 72 9.07 13.13 6.48
N PHE A 73 8.76 11.83 6.56
CA PHE A 73 7.73 11.23 5.71
C PHE A 73 6.31 11.68 6.08
N LEU A 74 6.00 11.93 7.36
CA LEU A 74 4.73 12.52 7.76
C LEU A 74 4.56 13.94 7.21
N GLU A 75 5.61 14.77 7.29
CA GLU A 75 5.60 16.12 6.70
C GLU A 75 5.45 16.08 5.18
N MET A 76 6.13 15.14 4.52
CA MET A 76 5.98 14.89 3.07
C MET A 76 4.54 14.48 2.72
N ALA A 77 3.94 13.56 3.49
CA ALA A 77 2.57 13.13 3.29
C ALA A 77 1.59 14.30 3.47
N ASP A 78 1.71 15.09 4.55
CA ASP A 78 0.86 16.26 4.79
C ASP A 78 1.00 17.30 3.66
N GLY A 79 2.22 17.58 3.20
CA GLY A 79 2.47 18.45 2.06
C GLY A 79 1.81 17.94 0.77
N ALA A 80 1.92 16.64 0.49
CA ALA A 80 1.31 15.99 -0.65
C ALA A 80 -0.23 16.01 -0.60
N CYS A 81 -0.83 15.80 0.57
CA CYS A 81 -2.28 15.92 0.77
C CYS A 81 -2.77 17.33 0.43
N ASN A 82 -2.07 18.37 0.92
CA ASN A 82 -2.43 19.77 0.67
C ASN A 82 -2.27 20.18 -0.80
N ALA A 83 -1.26 19.62 -1.49
CA ALA A 83 -1.00 19.87 -2.91
C ALA A 83 -1.86 18.99 -3.84
N VAL A 84 -2.65 18.05 -3.29
CA VAL A 84 -3.38 17.02 -4.04
C VAL A 84 -2.43 16.16 -4.92
N ASP A 85 -1.21 15.95 -4.46
CA ASP A 85 -0.15 15.20 -5.15
C ASP A 85 -0.11 13.74 -4.67
N PHE A 86 -0.93 12.91 -5.30
CA PHE A 86 -1.03 11.50 -4.90
C PHE A 86 0.27 10.70 -5.07
N PRO A 87 1.07 10.84 -6.15
CA PRO A 87 2.37 10.18 -6.26
C PRO A 87 3.32 10.49 -5.09
N SER A 88 3.44 11.77 -4.69
CA SER A 88 4.27 12.15 -3.54
C SER A 88 3.73 11.59 -2.22
N PHE A 89 2.41 11.61 -2.03
CA PHE A 89 1.76 10.96 -0.89
C PHE A 89 2.06 9.46 -0.85
N PHE A 90 1.95 8.77 -1.99
CA PHE A 90 2.21 7.35 -2.10
C PHE A 90 3.67 6.99 -1.79
N LYS A 91 4.63 7.81 -2.22
CA LYS A 91 6.04 7.65 -1.84
C LYS A 91 6.22 7.74 -0.32
N ALA A 92 5.59 8.71 0.34
CA ALA A 92 5.64 8.82 1.79
C ALA A 92 4.96 7.63 2.50
N PHE A 93 3.80 7.21 2.01
CA PHE A 93 3.04 6.08 2.54
C PHE A 93 3.80 4.76 2.47
N SER A 94 4.45 4.49 1.34
CA SER A 94 5.25 3.28 1.15
C SER A 94 6.56 3.30 1.96
N GLY A 95 7.15 4.48 2.19
CA GLY A 95 8.43 4.63 2.90
C GLY A 95 8.36 4.69 4.43
N SER A 96 7.18 4.90 5.03
CA SER A 96 7.08 5.09 6.49
C SER A 96 5.94 4.30 7.14
N TRP A 97 6.29 3.57 8.19
CA TRP A 97 5.31 2.89 9.03
C TRP A 97 4.39 3.87 9.77
N ALA A 98 4.90 5.03 10.19
CA ALA A 98 4.10 6.07 10.84
C ALA A 98 3.06 6.66 9.88
N VAL A 99 3.43 6.91 8.62
CA VAL A 99 2.49 7.35 7.59
C VAL A 99 1.42 6.28 7.33
N ARG A 100 1.80 5.00 7.20
CA ARG A 100 0.83 3.90 7.08
C ARG A 100 -0.12 3.84 8.28
N THR A 101 0.39 4.04 9.48
CA THR A 101 -0.44 4.04 10.70
C THR A 101 -1.48 5.16 10.69
N LYS A 102 -1.10 6.36 10.21
CA LYS A 102 -2.00 7.52 10.09
C LYS A 102 -3.02 7.37 8.96
N TYR A 103 -2.63 6.86 7.79
CA TYR A 103 -3.42 6.89 6.55
C TYR A 103 -3.88 5.51 6.05
N THR A 104 -3.93 4.49 6.91
CA THR A 104 -4.66 3.25 6.60
C THR A 104 -6.09 3.39 7.08
N ALA A 105 -7.11 2.94 6.36
CA ALA A 105 -8.50 3.03 6.81
C ALA A 105 -8.75 2.16 8.07
N ALA A 106 -9.89 2.32 8.73
CA ALA A 106 -10.24 1.54 9.92
C ALA A 106 -10.34 0.03 9.65
N THR A 107 -10.72 -0.32 8.41
CA THR A 107 -10.79 -1.68 7.88
C THR A 107 -10.16 -1.68 6.49
N VAL A 108 -9.34 -2.69 6.20
CA VAL A 108 -8.67 -2.88 4.91
C VAL A 108 -9.09 -4.22 4.33
N THR A 109 -9.51 -4.25 3.08
CA THR A 109 -9.63 -5.51 2.32
C THR A 109 -8.24 -5.96 1.92
N HIS A 110 -7.76 -7.07 2.46
CA HIS A 110 -6.40 -7.53 2.22
C HIS A 110 -6.32 -9.04 1.93
N GLY A 111 -5.40 -9.44 1.07
CA GLY A 111 -5.06 -10.83 0.79
C GLY A 111 -4.75 -11.10 -0.67
N MET A 112 -4.91 -12.35 -1.10
CA MET A 112 -4.76 -12.71 -2.52
C MET A 112 -6.03 -12.41 -3.30
N ASN A 113 -5.89 -12.12 -4.59
CA ASN A 113 -7.02 -11.96 -5.50
C ASN A 113 -7.94 -13.20 -5.44
N GLY A 114 -9.25 -12.97 -5.28
CA GLY A 114 -10.26 -14.01 -5.06
C GLY A 114 -10.29 -14.64 -3.67
N LYS A 115 -9.36 -14.27 -2.77
CA LYS A 115 -9.27 -14.75 -1.38
C LYS A 115 -9.01 -13.62 -0.38
N SER A 116 -9.29 -12.38 -0.77
CA SER A 116 -9.14 -11.22 0.10
C SER A 116 -10.21 -11.22 1.19
N ARG A 117 -9.89 -10.61 2.33
CA ARG A 117 -10.81 -10.47 3.46
C ARG A 117 -10.65 -9.10 4.10
N ALA A 118 -11.73 -8.58 4.65
CA ALA A 118 -11.67 -7.40 5.49
C ALA A 118 -10.90 -7.72 6.79
N ALA A 119 -9.94 -6.87 7.15
CA ALA A 119 -9.20 -6.94 8.40
C ALA A 119 -9.20 -5.57 9.08
N PRO A 120 -9.33 -5.49 10.42
CA PRO A 120 -9.17 -4.23 11.14
C PRO A 120 -7.77 -3.64 10.93
N ARG A 121 -7.66 -2.30 10.91
CA ARG A 121 -6.41 -1.53 10.74
C ARG A 121 -5.25 -2.10 11.54
N ARG A 122 -5.48 -2.36 12.83
CA ARG A 122 -4.45 -2.87 13.74
C ARG A 122 -3.92 -4.23 13.29
N GLU A 123 -4.80 -5.15 12.93
CA GLU A 123 -4.40 -6.48 12.43
C GLU A 123 -3.58 -6.37 11.14
N TYR A 124 -3.97 -5.47 10.22
CA TYR A 124 -3.23 -5.21 9.00
C TYR A 124 -1.81 -4.66 9.29
N LEU A 125 -1.72 -3.62 10.12
CA LEU A 125 -0.45 -2.98 10.46
C LEU A 125 0.49 -3.88 11.29
N ASP A 126 -0.05 -4.71 12.18
CA ASP A 126 0.72 -5.65 13.01
C ASP A 126 1.45 -6.72 12.16
N ARG A 127 0.96 -7.02 10.96
CA ARG A 127 1.64 -7.93 10.02
C ARG A 127 2.88 -7.30 9.39
N ASN A 128 2.91 -5.98 9.30
CA ASN A 128 3.98 -5.20 8.68
C ASN A 128 4.39 -5.76 7.30
N ASP A 129 3.41 -6.08 6.46
CA ASP A 129 3.61 -6.77 5.19
C ASP A 129 3.22 -5.91 3.97
N PHE A 130 3.26 -4.59 4.10
CA PHE A 130 3.06 -3.70 2.95
C PHE A 130 4.05 -4.04 1.82
N PRO A 131 3.61 -4.21 0.55
CA PRO A 131 4.38 -4.98 -0.44
C PRO A 131 5.53 -4.22 -1.11
N ILE A 132 5.57 -2.89 -1.00
CA ILE A 132 6.45 -2.02 -1.80
C ILE A 132 7.17 -1.05 -0.88
N GLU A 133 8.42 -0.76 -1.21
CA GLU A 133 9.24 0.20 -0.49
C GLU A 133 9.95 1.13 -1.49
N PRO A 134 10.00 2.45 -1.24
CA PRO A 134 10.78 3.36 -2.05
C PRO A 134 12.26 3.15 -1.75
N MET A 135 13.08 3.14 -2.79
CA MET A 135 14.54 3.12 -2.65
C MET A 135 15.13 4.13 -3.64
N ASP A 136 15.76 5.18 -3.10
CA ASP A 136 16.18 6.36 -3.83
C ASP A 136 15.03 7.01 -4.65
N SER A 137 15.11 6.93 -5.97
CA SER A 137 14.13 7.44 -6.94
C SER A 137 13.20 6.35 -7.50
N GLU A 138 13.39 5.10 -7.11
CA GLU A 138 12.70 3.93 -7.67
C GLU A 138 11.87 3.21 -6.57
N PHE A 139 11.05 2.25 -6.98
CA PHE A 139 10.31 1.38 -6.07
C PHE A 139 10.75 -0.06 -6.22
N VAL A 140 10.86 -0.75 -5.09
CA VAL A 140 11.23 -2.17 -5.03
C VAL A 140 10.21 -2.92 -4.18
N THR A 141 10.21 -4.25 -4.25
CA THR A 141 9.43 -5.04 -3.30
C THR A 141 10.00 -4.87 -1.89
N ALA A 142 9.14 -4.78 -0.88
CA ALA A 142 9.57 -4.66 0.52
C ALA A 142 10.44 -5.86 0.95
N ALA A 143 10.17 -7.05 0.40
CA ALA A 143 11.00 -8.23 0.64
C ALA A 143 12.44 -8.07 0.12
N SER A 144 12.62 -7.47 -1.05
CA SER A 144 13.97 -7.22 -1.59
C SER A 144 14.69 -6.07 -0.89
N ALA A 145 13.98 -5.02 -0.48
CA ALA A 145 14.56 -3.93 0.32
C ALA A 145 15.09 -4.47 1.66
N ALA A 146 14.27 -5.21 2.40
CA ALA A 146 14.69 -5.84 3.65
C ALA A 146 15.88 -6.81 3.47
N ALA A 147 15.95 -7.53 2.35
CA ALA A 147 17.10 -8.39 2.05
C ALA A 147 18.37 -7.58 1.80
N PHE A 148 18.28 -6.45 1.10
CA PHE A 148 19.40 -5.55 0.83
C PHE A 148 19.98 -4.93 2.10
N GLU A 149 19.14 -4.53 3.05
CA GLU A 149 19.59 -3.96 4.33
C GLU A 149 20.30 -4.97 5.24
N THR A 150 19.90 -6.25 5.16
CA THR A 150 20.35 -7.29 6.10
C THR A 150 21.49 -8.15 5.58
N LYS A 151 21.74 -8.16 4.27
CA LYS A 151 22.74 -9.03 3.63
C LYS A 151 23.82 -8.20 2.93
N PRO A 152 25.09 -8.27 3.38
CA PRO A 152 26.17 -7.42 2.87
C PRO A 152 26.59 -7.75 1.44
N ASP A 153 26.18 -8.90 0.90
CA ASP A 153 26.52 -9.39 -0.44
C ASP A 153 25.44 -9.09 -1.50
N VAL A 154 24.27 -8.60 -1.10
CA VAL A 154 23.19 -8.24 -2.03
C VAL A 154 23.54 -6.92 -2.71
N SER A 155 23.69 -6.97 -4.03
CA SER A 155 23.91 -5.80 -4.86
C SER A 155 22.57 -5.10 -5.15
N TRP A 156 22.62 -3.83 -5.52
CA TRP A 156 21.44 -3.13 -6.06
C TRP A 156 20.83 -3.85 -7.28
N ARG A 157 21.64 -4.65 -8.00
CA ARG A 157 21.18 -5.50 -9.11
C ARG A 157 20.28 -6.66 -8.70
N ASP A 158 20.33 -7.04 -7.43
CA ASP A 158 19.53 -8.13 -6.88
C ASP A 158 18.18 -7.66 -6.33
N LEU A 159 17.92 -6.34 -6.39
CA LEU A 159 16.65 -5.76 -6.01
C LEU A 159 15.55 -6.12 -6.99
N SER A 160 14.37 -6.42 -6.44
CA SER A 160 13.17 -6.66 -7.23
C SER A 160 12.44 -5.34 -7.44
N TYR A 161 12.82 -4.64 -8.50
CA TYR A 161 12.19 -3.38 -8.91
C TYR A 161 10.74 -3.56 -9.32
N VAL A 162 9.94 -2.52 -9.09
CA VAL A 162 8.49 -2.54 -9.25
C VAL A 162 8.06 -1.44 -10.22
N GLN A 163 7.26 -1.81 -11.22
CA GLN A 163 6.54 -0.87 -12.08
C GLN A 163 5.29 -0.44 -11.32
N LEU A 164 5.03 0.86 -11.28
CA LEU A 164 3.81 1.42 -10.72
C LEU A 164 2.96 2.05 -11.82
N GLU A 165 1.66 1.79 -11.78
CA GLU A 165 0.67 2.47 -12.60
C GLU A 165 -0.36 3.15 -11.67
N PHE A 166 -0.45 4.47 -11.80
CA PHE A 166 -1.36 5.29 -10.99
C PHE A 166 -2.65 5.56 -11.76
N ASN A 167 -3.74 4.98 -11.27
CA ASN A 167 -5.07 5.07 -11.86
C ASN A 167 -6.01 5.90 -10.97
N THR A 168 -6.85 6.74 -11.59
CA THR A 168 -7.78 7.62 -10.87
C THR A 168 -9.19 7.41 -11.37
N ALA A 169 -10.09 7.05 -10.46
CA ALA A 169 -11.51 6.90 -10.77
C ALA A 169 -12.24 8.25 -10.73
N ASN A 170 -13.43 8.30 -11.32
CA ASN A 170 -14.27 9.51 -11.37
C ASN A 170 -14.72 10.00 -9.97
N ASP A 171 -14.70 9.13 -8.96
CA ASP A 171 -14.99 9.45 -7.56
C ASP A 171 -13.72 9.80 -6.75
N ASN A 172 -12.62 10.13 -7.45
CA ASN A 172 -11.31 10.45 -6.89
C ASN A 172 -10.63 9.34 -6.08
N ARG A 173 -11.13 8.10 -6.15
CA ARG A 173 -10.36 6.94 -5.68
C ARG A 173 -9.09 6.80 -6.50
N ARG A 174 -7.99 6.50 -5.81
CA ARG A 174 -6.67 6.32 -6.40
C ARG A 174 -6.29 4.85 -6.29
N ARG A 175 -6.04 4.23 -7.42
CA ARG A 175 -5.59 2.84 -7.54
C ARG A 175 -4.12 2.85 -7.94
N VAL A 176 -3.31 2.04 -7.28
CA VAL A 176 -1.92 1.79 -7.66
C VAL A 176 -1.80 0.32 -8.03
N ASP A 177 -1.61 0.07 -9.31
CA ASP A 177 -1.23 -1.25 -9.78
C ASP A 177 0.30 -1.36 -9.72
N TRP A 178 0.77 -2.49 -9.21
CA TRP A 178 2.20 -2.71 -9.03
C TRP A 178 2.60 -4.07 -9.56
N LEU A 179 3.76 -4.13 -10.22
CA LEU A 179 4.26 -5.36 -10.84
C LEU A 179 5.79 -5.42 -10.73
N PRO A 180 6.36 -6.41 -10.00
CA PRO A 180 7.80 -6.60 -9.97
C PRO A 180 8.33 -7.13 -11.30
N GLY A 181 9.50 -6.68 -11.73
CA GLY A 181 10.06 -7.12 -12.99
C GLY A 181 11.51 -6.71 -13.30
N ILE A 182 11.98 -7.18 -14.46
CA ILE A 182 13.21 -6.74 -15.11
C ILE A 182 12.86 -5.63 -16.08
N PHE A 183 13.66 -4.56 -16.08
CA PHE A 183 13.47 -3.37 -16.90
C PHE A 183 14.63 -3.20 -17.88
N GLU A 184 14.50 -2.27 -18.83
CA GLU A 184 15.51 -1.96 -19.84
C GLU A 184 16.87 -1.62 -19.24
N LYS A 185 16.91 -0.88 -18.12
CA LYS A 185 18.14 -0.56 -17.37
C LYS A 185 18.94 -1.81 -16.96
N HIS A 186 18.28 -2.95 -16.80
CA HIS A 186 18.89 -4.21 -16.37
C HIS A 186 19.39 -5.07 -17.54
N GLN A 187 19.12 -4.68 -18.80
CA GLN A 187 19.67 -5.38 -19.95
C GLN A 187 21.19 -5.17 -20.04
N THR A 188 21.90 -6.13 -20.65
CA THR A 188 23.35 -6.06 -20.83
C THR A 188 23.71 -6.25 -22.31
N PRO A 189 24.14 -5.20 -23.03
CA PRO A 189 24.17 -3.80 -22.59
C PRO A 189 22.76 -3.19 -22.43
N PRO A 190 22.59 -2.12 -21.64
CA PRO A 190 21.36 -1.34 -21.63
C PRO A 190 21.08 -0.73 -23.02
N PRO A 191 19.82 -0.48 -23.40
CA PRO A 191 19.50 0.16 -24.68
C PRO A 191 20.18 1.53 -24.83
N PRO A 192 20.69 1.84 -26.04
CA PRO A 192 21.27 3.16 -26.29
C PRO A 192 20.17 4.24 -26.20
N GLY A 193 20.46 5.32 -25.47
CA GLY A 193 19.51 6.43 -25.30
C GLY A 193 18.50 6.23 -24.17
N LEU A 194 18.67 5.22 -23.32
CA LEU A 194 17.91 5.13 -22.07
C LEU A 194 18.19 6.38 -21.21
N GLU A 195 17.15 7.17 -20.96
CA GLU A 195 17.20 8.32 -20.06
C GLU A 195 17.28 7.86 -18.59
N GLU A 196 17.39 8.80 -17.65
CA GLU A 196 17.43 8.49 -16.22
C GLU A 196 16.17 7.71 -15.77
N GLY A 197 16.37 6.55 -15.12
CA GLY A 197 15.29 5.70 -14.60
C GLY A 197 15.45 4.22 -14.98
N LEU A 198 14.37 3.45 -14.79
CA LEU A 198 14.31 2.01 -15.08
C LEU A 198 14.11 1.69 -16.58
N GLY A 199 13.47 2.58 -17.32
CA GLY A 199 12.97 2.30 -18.68
C GLY A 199 11.74 1.40 -18.67
N GLU A 200 11.43 0.80 -19.82
CA GLU A 200 10.25 -0.06 -19.97
C GLU A 200 10.40 -1.40 -19.23
N LEU A 201 9.26 -1.97 -18.83
CA LEU A 201 9.23 -3.31 -18.26
C LEU A 201 9.48 -4.35 -19.36
N VAL A 202 10.58 -5.10 -19.23
CA VAL A 202 10.96 -6.17 -20.17
C VAL A 202 10.26 -7.48 -19.81
N ARG A 203 10.20 -7.81 -18.52
CA ARG A 203 9.65 -9.09 -18.05
C ARG A 203 9.21 -9.02 -16.59
N ALA A 204 7.97 -9.45 -16.30
CA ALA A 204 7.52 -9.63 -14.92
C ALA A 204 8.29 -10.77 -14.22
N THR A 205 8.69 -10.56 -12.96
CA THR A 205 9.47 -11.52 -12.16
C THR A 205 8.71 -12.10 -10.98
N GLY A 206 7.57 -11.53 -10.64
CA GLY A 206 6.71 -12.02 -9.56
C GLY A 206 5.24 -11.68 -9.77
N GLY A 207 4.42 -12.09 -8.80
CA GLY A 207 3.05 -11.62 -8.70
C GLY A 207 3.03 -10.13 -8.32
N GLY A 208 2.15 -9.37 -8.97
CA GLY A 208 1.91 -7.97 -8.66
C GLY A 208 0.76 -7.81 -7.66
N GLY A 209 0.07 -6.68 -7.77
CA GLY A 209 -1.14 -6.45 -7.02
C GLY A 209 -1.74 -5.07 -7.28
N THR A 210 -2.72 -4.76 -6.46
CA THR A 210 -3.45 -3.49 -6.51
C THR A 210 -3.59 -2.95 -5.10
N LEU A 211 -3.29 -1.67 -4.95
CA LEU A 211 -3.56 -0.90 -3.76
C LEU A 211 -4.66 0.12 -4.08
N LEU A 212 -5.72 0.18 -3.27
CA LEU A 212 -6.79 1.15 -3.43
C LEU A 212 -6.80 2.13 -2.27
N PHE A 213 -6.84 3.40 -2.62
CA PHE A 213 -6.90 4.51 -1.69
C PHE A 213 -8.18 5.31 -1.90
N PHE A 214 -8.90 5.56 -0.81
CA PHE A 214 -10.13 6.32 -0.81
C PHE A 214 -9.87 7.76 -0.35
N PRO A 215 -10.37 8.80 -1.05
CA PRO A 215 -10.23 10.18 -0.61
C PRO A 215 -11.12 10.44 0.61
N THR A 216 -10.57 11.11 1.61
CA THR A 216 -11.27 11.58 2.81
C THR A 216 -11.31 13.11 2.81
N ALA A 217 -11.86 13.70 3.87
CA ALA A 217 -11.83 15.15 4.05
C ALA A 217 -10.43 15.73 4.24
N THR A 218 -9.43 14.91 4.64
CA THR A 218 -8.10 15.39 5.02
C THR A 218 -6.99 14.89 4.09
N CYS A 219 -7.10 13.66 3.59
CA CYS A 219 -6.16 13.07 2.64
C CYS A 219 -6.73 11.76 2.05
N TRP A 220 -5.90 10.84 1.58
CA TRP A 220 -6.29 9.50 1.18
C TRP A 220 -6.06 8.48 2.30
N GLU A 221 -6.89 7.45 2.34
CA GLU A 221 -6.69 6.28 3.19
C GLU A 221 -6.60 4.99 2.38
N LEU A 222 -5.66 4.10 2.72
CA LEU A 222 -5.60 2.76 2.14
C LEU A 222 -6.82 1.94 2.59
N VAL A 223 -7.62 1.48 1.64
CA VAL A 223 -8.82 0.65 1.88
C VAL A 223 -8.69 -0.76 1.32
N GLU A 224 -7.77 -0.99 0.37
CA GLU A 224 -7.55 -2.32 -0.22
C GLU A 224 -6.07 -2.55 -0.53
N ASP A 225 -5.59 -3.75 -0.21
CA ASP A 225 -4.27 -4.29 -0.58
C ASP A 225 -4.44 -5.74 -1.05
N VAL A 226 -4.65 -5.89 -2.36
CA VAL A 226 -4.91 -7.19 -2.99
C VAL A 226 -3.74 -7.60 -3.85
N ARG A 227 -3.16 -8.75 -3.55
CA ARG A 227 -2.02 -9.31 -4.28
C ARG A 227 -2.49 -10.29 -5.34
N THR A 228 -1.88 -10.22 -6.51
CA THR A 228 -2.15 -11.13 -7.62
C THR A 228 -0.95 -12.06 -7.78
N PRO A 229 -1.08 -13.38 -7.52
CA PRO A 229 0.02 -14.30 -7.73
C PRO A 229 0.40 -14.32 -9.21
N MET A 230 1.67 -14.61 -9.50
CA MET A 230 2.08 -14.87 -10.88
C MET A 230 1.31 -16.08 -11.42
N PRO A 231 0.74 -16.01 -12.63
CA PRO A 231 0.17 -17.18 -13.30
C PRO A 231 1.24 -18.28 -13.36
N GLN A 232 0.92 -19.47 -12.84
CA GLN A 232 1.77 -20.64 -13.04
C GLN A 232 1.69 -21.02 -14.53
N PRO A 233 2.82 -21.31 -15.19
CA PRO A 233 2.86 -21.71 -16.60
C PRO A 233 2.15 -23.04 -16.86
#